data_AF-A0A2M7A4L1-F1
#
_entry.id   AF-A0A2M7A4L1-F1
#
_cell.length_a   1.000
_cell.length_b   1.000
_cell.length_c   1.000
_cell.angle_alpha   90.00
_cell.angle_beta   90.00
_cell.angle_gamma   90.00
#
_symmetry.space_group_name_H-M   'P 1'
#
loop_
_entity.id
_entity.type
_entity.pdbx_description
1 polymer ?
#
loop_
_entity_poly.entity_id
_entity_poly.type
_entity_poly.pdbx_seq_one_letter_code
_entity_poly.pdbx_strand_id
1 'polypeptide(L)'
;MIGKYYEKYLKRYGVKLPKLTDTEGNYTKDALVLAYLSQSYPSTKSVSKGELTQFIRQYYPDVADVQQARHLAAQKGWHIVSGTRGNKDVELKPGEYQLTSLEKPYPAFVGQKREEVDIENWDKLKERYGNRCATCGSKEGEPNIHWQNSITQLQKSHMNPKKPLVAGNIIPQCQFCNRAYRNYWIFDDKGRVRKLANPSVIIKSDEKVRWEVYKILYKEFKGRKPNG
;
A
#
# COMPACT_ATOMS: atom_id res chain seq x y z
N MET A 1 -2.18 -23.69 -16.24
CA MET A 1 -2.77 -22.43 -16.77
C MET A 1 -2.11 -21.19 -16.17
N ILE A 2 -2.21 -20.96 -14.85
CA ILE A 2 -1.73 -19.74 -14.16
C ILE A 2 -0.29 -19.37 -14.51
N GLY A 3 0.65 -20.32 -14.49
CA GLY A 3 2.06 -20.06 -14.84
C GLY A 3 2.26 -19.54 -16.28
N LYS A 4 1.46 -20.00 -17.25
CA LYS A 4 1.53 -19.53 -18.64
C LYS A 4 1.07 -18.06 -18.76
N TYR A 5 -0.04 -17.71 -18.10
CA TYR A 5 -0.52 -16.32 -18.03
C TYR A 5 0.45 -15.40 -17.30
N TYR A 6 1.04 -15.90 -16.20
CA TYR A 6 2.04 -15.17 -15.44
C TYR A 6 3.22 -14.73 -16.32
N GLU A 7 3.84 -15.68 -17.01
CA GLU A 7 4.99 -15.41 -17.88
C GLU A 7 4.61 -14.48 -19.03
N LYS A 8 3.44 -14.69 -19.65
CA LYS A 8 2.99 -13.91 -20.81
C LYS A 8 2.60 -12.46 -20.46
N TYR A 9 1.95 -12.23 -19.32
CA TYR A 9 1.28 -10.96 -19.03
C TYR A 9 1.75 -10.25 -17.76
N LEU A 10 1.98 -10.99 -16.67
CA LEU A 10 2.08 -10.41 -15.33
C LEU A 10 3.51 -10.17 -14.85
N LYS A 11 4.46 -11.00 -15.29
CA LYS A 11 5.87 -10.94 -14.88
C LYS A 11 6.50 -9.58 -15.16
N ARG A 12 6.21 -8.99 -16.32
CA ARG A 12 6.70 -7.64 -16.70
C ARG A 12 6.29 -6.53 -15.71
N TYR A 13 5.16 -6.70 -15.02
CA TYR A 13 4.68 -5.75 -14.01
C TYR A 13 5.23 -6.02 -12.60
N GLY A 14 6.11 -7.02 -12.45
CA GLY A 14 6.69 -7.40 -11.16
C GLY A 14 5.72 -8.14 -10.24
N VAL A 15 4.65 -8.74 -10.77
CA VAL A 15 3.75 -9.61 -10.01
C VAL A 15 4.57 -10.77 -9.43
N LYS A 16 4.28 -11.14 -8.18
CA LYS A 16 5.00 -12.22 -7.48
C LYS A 16 4.22 -13.52 -7.61
N LEU A 17 4.75 -14.47 -8.38
CA LEU A 17 4.25 -15.84 -8.43
C LEU A 17 4.53 -16.53 -7.09
N PRO A 18 3.51 -17.04 -6.37
CA PRO A 18 3.75 -17.81 -5.15
C PRO A 18 4.49 -19.10 -5.47
N LYS A 19 5.36 -19.54 -4.55
CA LYS A 19 5.97 -20.87 -4.61
C LYS A 19 4.85 -21.91 -4.51
N LEU A 20 4.91 -22.96 -5.33
CA LEU A 20 3.91 -24.02 -5.28
C LEU A 20 3.97 -24.76 -3.94
N THR A 21 5.18 -25.15 -3.53
CA THR A 21 5.44 -25.86 -2.28
C THR A 21 6.43 -25.10 -1.39
N ASP A 22 6.39 -25.39 -0.09
CA ASP A 22 7.42 -24.99 0.87
C ASP A 22 8.62 -25.97 0.85
N THR A 23 9.56 -25.79 1.77
CA THR A 23 10.78 -26.61 1.89
C THR A 23 10.51 -28.04 2.33
N GLU A 24 9.34 -28.30 2.92
CA GLU A 24 8.91 -29.62 3.38
C GLU A 24 8.07 -30.35 2.32
N GLY A 25 7.79 -29.68 1.19
CA GLY A 25 6.99 -30.23 0.09
C GLY A 25 5.49 -29.96 0.21
N ASN A 26 5.04 -29.24 1.24
CA ASN A 26 3.63 -28.93 1.42
C ASN A 26 3.21 -27.77 0.51
N TYR A 27 1.98 -27.81 -0.02
CA TYR A 27 1.47 -26.73 -0.87
C TYR A 27 1.31 -25.43 -0.10
N THR A 28 1.89 -24.34 -0.59
CA THR A 28 1.77 -23.06 0.12
C THR A 28 0.33 -22.54 0.11
N LYS A 29 -0.10 -21.92 1.22
CA LYS A 29 -1.45 -21.31 1.32
C LYS A 29 -1.73 -20.31 0.20
N ASP A 30 -0.72 -19.56 -0.23
CA ASP A 30 -0.87 -18.61 -1.34
C ASP A 30 -1.09 -19.31 -2.69
N ALA A 31 -0.38 -20.42 -2.95
CA ALA A 31 -0.61 -21.22 -4.16
C ALA A 31 -2.00 -21.86 -4.15
N LEU A 32 -2.42 -22.41 -3.01
CA LEU A 32 -3.75 -22.99 -2.81
C LEU A 32 -4.86 -21.95 -3.06
N VAL A 33 -4.80 -20.79 -2.40
CA VAL A 33 -5.80 -19.73 -2.58
C VAL A 33 -5.81 -19.21 -4.03
N LEU A 34 -4.66 -19.00 -4.64
CA LEU A 34 -4.59 -18.54 -6.02
C LEU A 34 -5.19 -19.57 -6.99
N ALA A 35 -4.89 -20.86 -6.80
CA ALA A 35 -5.46 -21.94 -7.60
C ALA A 35 -6.98 -22.02 -7.44
N TYR A 36 -7.49 -21.92 -6.21
CA TYR A 36 -8.94 -21.93 -5.92
C TYR A 36 -9.67 -20.77 -6.61
N LEU A 37 -9.17 -19.54 -6.44
CA LEU A 37 -9.79 -18.36 -7.06
C LEU A 37 -9.68 -18.35 -8.59
N SER A 38 -8.75 -19.11 -9.17
CA SER A 38 -8.55 -19.19 -10.63
C SER A 38 -9.44 -20.23 -11.31
N GLN A 39 -10.25 -20.99 -10.55
CA GLN A 39 -11.15 -21.98 -11.12
C GLN A 39 -12.16 -21.31 -12.07
N SER A 40 -12.41 -21.95 -13.20
CA SER A 40 -13.32 -21.47 -14.25
C SER A 40 -12.93 -20.14 -14.93
N TYR A 41 -11.69 -19.67 -14.78
CA TYR A 41 -11.21 -18.49 -15.52
C TYR A 41 -11.43 -18.64 -17.04
N PRO A 42 -11.97 -17.62 -17.74
CA PRO A 42 -12.16 -16.24 -17.30
C PRO A 42 -13.42 -15.96 -16.45
N SER A 43 -14.37 -16.89 -16.40
CA SER A 43 -15.63 -16.77 -15.64
C SER A 43 -15.49 -17.28 -14.21
N THR A 44 -14.53 -16.73 -13.47
CA THR A 44 -14.32 -17.08 -12.05
C THR A 44 -15.51 -16.66 -11.19
N LYS A 45 -15.70 -17.34 -10.05
CA LYS A 45 -16.76 -17.02 -9.09
C LYS A 45 -16.24 -16.16 -7.95
N SER A 46 -17.14 -15.38 -7.34
CA SER A 46 -16.87 -14.80 -6.03
C SER A 46 -16.86 -15.89 -4.96
N VAL A 47 -15.94 -15.75 -4.01
CA VAL A 47 -15.70 -16.73 -2.96
C VAL A 47 -15.65 -16.00 -1.62
N SER A 48 -16.35 -16.53 -0.62
CA SER A 48 -16.34 -15.94 0.72
C SER A 48 -15.04 -16.26 1.46
N LYS A 49 -14.67 -15.40 2.42
CA LYS A 49 -13.54 -15.67 3.33
C LYS A 49 -13.70 -16.98 4.10
N GLY A 50 -14.92 -17.30 4.54
CA GLY A 50 -15.23 -18.54 5.25
C GLY A 50 -14.98 -19.77 4.39
N GLU A 51 -15.40 -19.73 3.11
CA GLU A 51 -15.17 -20.80 2.15
C GLU A 51 -13.68 -21.01 1.87
N LEU A 52 -12.91 -19.93 1.63
CA LEU A 52 -11.46 -20.04 1.49
C LEU A 52 -10.80 -20.61 2.74
N THR A 53 -11.25 -20.22 3.93
CA THR A 53 -10.75 -20.77 5.20
C THR A 53 -11.05 -22.26 5.32
N GLN A 54 -12.26 -22.71 4.99
CA GLN A 54 -12.61 -24.14 5.01
C GLN A 54 -11.78 -24.95 4.00
N PHE A 55 -11.58 -24.42 2.79
CA PHE A 55 -10.72 -25.06 1.79
C PHE A 55 -9.27 -25.18 2.30
N ILE A 56 -8.70 -24.10 2.85
CA ILE A 56 -7.33 -24.15 3.38
C ILE A 56 -7.20 -25.12 4.56
N ARG A 57 -8.23 -25.28 5.39
CA ARG A 57 -8.21 -26.22 6.52
C ARG A 57 -8.10 -27.68 6.10
N GLN A 58 -8.43 -28.02 4.86
CA GLN A 58 -8.19 -29.37 4.32
C GLN A 58 -6.69 -29.71 4.23
N TYR A 59 -5.83 -28.68 4.14
CA TYR A 59 -4.38 -28.82 4.09
C TYR A 59 -3.71 -28.37 5.40
N TYR A 60 -4.30 -27.40 6.09
CA TYR A 60 -3.78 -26.79 7.31
C TYR A 60 -4.90 -26.63 8.36
N PRO A 61 -5.23 -27.67 9.14
CA PRO A 61 -6.40 -27.70 10.02
C PRO A 61 -6.48 -26.54 11.03
N ASP A 62 -5.35 -26.10 11.56
CA ASP A 62 -5.27 -25.09 12.63
C ASP A 62 -5.38 -23.65 12.15
N VAL A 63 -5.65 -23.43 10.85
CA VAL A 63 -5.81 -22.07 10.32
C VAL A 63 -7.08 -21.43 10.86
N ALA A 64 -6.90 -20.42 11.70
CA ALA A 64 -8.02 -19.62 12.20
C ALA A 64 -8.75 -18.90 11.07
N ASP A 65 -8.06 -18.05 10.30
CA ASP A 65 -8.69 -17.20 9.28
C ASP A 65 -7.75 -16.84 8.13
N VAL A 66 -8.22 -16.98 6.88
CA VAL A 66 -7.41 -16.80 5.66
C VAL A 66 -7.41 -15.34 5.22
N GLN A 67 -6.21 -14.76 5.09
CA GLN A 67 -5.96 -13.40 4.58
C GLN A 67 -5.23 -13.40 3.23
N GLN A 68 -4.92 -14.58 2.70
CA GLN A 68 -4.06 -14.80 1.55
C GLN A 68 -4.61 -14.13 0.29
N ALA A 69 -5.93 -14.15 0.06
CA ALA A 69 -6.54 -13.44 -1.08
C ALA A 69 -6.22 -11.93 -1.06
N ARG A 70 -6.28 -11.31 0.13
CA ARG A 70 -5.96 -9.89 0.32
C ARG A 70 -4.47 -9.59 0.09
N HIS A 71 -3.60 -10.49 0.52
CA HIS A 71 -2.15 -10.38 0.34
C HIS A 71 -1.76 -10.60 -1.13
N LEU A 72 -2.31 -11.63 -1.77
CA LEU A 72 -2.12 -11.92 -3.19
C LEU A 72 -2.48 -10.72 -4.06
N ALA A 73 -3.57 -10.01 -3.71
CA ALA A 73 -3.96 -8.78 -4.39
C ALA A 73 -2.94 -7.64 -4.19
N ALA A 74 -2.88 -7.08 -2.98
CA ALA A 74 -2.21 -5.81 -2.75
C ALA A 74 -0.69 -5.91 -2.66
N GLN A 75 -0.16 -7.05 -2.21
CA GLN A 75 1.28 -7.23 -1.95
C GLN A 75 1.98 -8.03 -3.05
N LYS A 76 1.24 -8.89 -3.75
CA LYS A 76 1.79 -9.77 -4.79
C LYS A 76 1.29 -9.47 -6.19
N GLY A 77 0.26 -8.64 -6.33
CA GLY A 77 -0.13 -8.02 -7.59
C GLY A 77 -1.13 -8.79 -8.44
N TRP A 78 -1.68 -9.89 -7.93
CA TRP A 78 -2.73 -10.63 -8.62
C TRP A 78 -4.03 -9.83 -8.66
N HIS A 79 -4.76 -9.84 -9.79
CA HIS A 79 -5.96 -9.02 -9.94
C HIS A 79 -7.17 -9.62 -9.22
N ILE A 80 -7.08 -9.65 -7.90
CA ILE A 80 -8.10 -10.13 -6.98
C ILE A 80 -8.78 -8.91 -6.35
N VAL A 81 -10.08 -8.81 -6.57
CA VAL A 81 -10.93 -7.76 -6.01
C VAL A 81 -11.57 -8.24 -4.71
N SER A 82 -12.01 -7.31 -3.85
CA SER A 82 -12.62 -7.63 -2.55
C SER A 82 -13.80 -6.72 -2.24
N GLY A 83 -14.87 -7.23 -1.65
CA GLY A 83 -16.09 -6.45 -1.40
C GLY A 83 -15.98 -5.26 -0.44
N THR A 84 -14.85 -5.07 0.23
CA THR A 84 -14.63 -3.93 1.15
C THR A 84 -13.83 -2.77 0.56
N ARG A 85 -13.34 -2.89 -0.68
CA ARG A 85 -12.44 -1.89 -1.29
C ARG A 85 -13.09 -0.97 -2.32
N GLY A 86 -14.41 -1.06 -2.52
CA GLY A 86 -15.14 -0.27 -3.50
C GLY A 86 -14.63 -0.55 -4.91
N ASN A 87 -14.89 -1.75 -5.44
CA ASN A 87 -14.43 -2.11 -6.78
C ASN A 87 -15.34 -1.45 -7.82
N LYS A 88 -14.76 -0.92 -8.91
CA LYS A 88 -15.52 -0.25 -9.96
C LYS A 88 -16.29 -1.21 -10.86
N ASP A 89 -15.76 -2.43 -11.06
CA ASP A 89 -16.19 -3.32 -12.13
C ASP A 89 -16.95 -4.57 -11.63
N VAL A 90 -16.96 -4.82 -10.31
CA VAL A 90 -17.58 -6.00 -9.71
C VAL A 90 -18.19 -5.67 -8.37
N GLU A 91 -19.48 -6.00 -8.21
CA GLU A 91 -20.20 -5.90 -6.94
C GLU A 91 -19.94 -7.17 -6.12
N LEU A 92 -19.40 -7.01 -4.91
CA LEU A 92 -19.06 -8.09 -3.99
C LEU A 92 -19.50 -7.73 -2.59
N LYS A 93 -19.95 -8.73 -1.82
CA LYS A 93 -20.30 -8.52 -0.41
C LYS A 93 -19.02 -8.36 0.44
N PRO A 94 -19.08 -7.62 1.57
CA PRO A 94 -17.98 -7.58 2.52
C PRO A 94 -17.52 -8.99 2.92
N GLY A 95 -16.22 -9.27 2.75
CA GLY A 95 -15.64 -10.59 3.04
C GLY A 95 -15.55 -11.53 1.83
N GLU A 96 -16.05 -11.13 0.66
CA GLU A 96 -15.88 -11.87 -0.59
C GLU A 96 -14.66 -11.40 -1.38
N TYR A 97 -14.08 -12.35 -2.15
CA TYR A 97 -12.95 -12.16 -3.03
C TYR A 97 -13.22 -12.80 -4.39
N GLN A 98 -12.71 -12.21 -5.47
CA GLN A 98 -12.78 -12.79 -6.81
C GLN A 98 -11.53 -12.44 -7.61
N LEU A 99 -10.97 -13.40 -8.33
CA LEU A 99 -9.92 -13.14 -9.32
C LEU A 99 -10.56 -12.73 -10.64
N THR A 100 -10.42 -11.47 -11.06
CA THR A 100 -11.09 -10.97 -12.27
C THR A 100 -10.19 -10.94 -13.50
N SER A 101 -8.87 -11.09 -13.33
CA SER A 101 -7.94 -11.16 -14.45
C SER A 101 -6.66 -11.94 -14.13
N LEU A 102 -6.21 -12.74 -15.09
CA LEU A 102 -4.84 -13.29 -15.15
C LEU A 102 -3.96 -12.53 -16.15
N GLU A 103 -4.48 -11.48 -16.79
CA GLU A 103 -3.81 -10.74 -17.87
C GLU A 103 -3.37 -9.34 -17.44
N LYS A 104 -3.99 -8.79 -16.39
CA LYS A 104 -3.65 -7.48 -15.83
C LYS A 104 -3.28 -7.63 -14.35
N PRO A 105 -2.34 -6.84 -13.80
CA PRO A 105 -2.07 -6.82 -12.37
C PRO A 105 -3.18 -6.07 -11.62
N TYR A 106 -3.27 -6.26 -10.29
CA TYR A 106 -4.16 -5.46 -9.46
C TYR A 106 -3.92 -3.96 -9.69
N PRO A 107 -4.95 -3.12 -9.92
CA PRO A 107 -4.75 -1.75 -10.42
C PRO A 107 -3.87 -0.86 -9.53
N ALA A 108 -3.87 -1.08 -8.22
CA ALA A 108 -3.06 -0.31 -7.26
C ALA A 108 -1.74 -1.01 -6.88
N PHE A 109 -1.37 -2.09 -7.58
CA PHE A 109 -0.12 -2.80 -7.36
C PHE A 109 1.05 -2.13 -8.06
N VAL A 110 2.18 -2.10 -7.36
CA VAL A 110 3.46 -1.59 -7.86
C VAL A 110 4.48 -2.71 -7.62
N GLY A 111 4.72 -3.54 -8.62
CA GLY A 111 5.47 -4.80 -8.46
C GLY A 111 6.97 -4.71 -8.67
N GLN A 112 7.42 -3.79 -9.51
CA GLN A 112 8.85 -3.57 -9.66
C GLN A 112 9.36 -2.86 -8.40
N LYS A 113 10.50 -3.34 -7.85
CA LYS A 113 11.42 -2.42 -7.16
C LYS A 113 11.50 -1.24 -8.09
N ARG A 114 11.03 -0.09 -7.62
CA ARG A 114 11.08 1.16 -8.37
C ARG A 114 12.49 1.17 -8.97
N GLU A 115 12.62 1.10 -10.29
CA GLU A 115 13.79 1.72 -10.90
C GLU A 115 13.88 3.04 -10.16
N GLU A 116 15.03 3.30 -9.53
CA GLU A 116 15.25 4.59 -8.89
C GLU A 116 14.83 5.59 -9.95
N VAL A 117 13.67 6.21 -9.73
CA VAL A 117 13.14 7.18 -10.68
C VAL A 117 14.19 8.24 -10.59
N ASP A 118 15.01 8.31 -11.64
CA ASP A 118 16.10 9.24 -11.68
C ASP A 118 15.52 10.59 -11.29
N ILE A 119 16.13 11.24 -10.30
CA ILE A 119 15.64 12.49 -9.73
C ILE A 119 15.53 13.55 -10.84
N GLU A 120 16.31 13.34 -11.91
CA GLU A 120 16.30 14.12 -13.14
C GLU A 120 14.94 14.08 -13.85
N ASN A 121 14.18 13.00 -13.79
CA ASN A 121 12.88 12.92 -14.47
C ASN A 121 11.69 13.19 -13.52
N TRP A 122 11.64 14.43 -13.02
CA TRP A 122 10.55 14.94 -12.18
C TRP A 122 9.16 14.76 -12.81
N ASP A 123 9.04 14.93 -14.13
CA ASP A 123 7.76 14.78 -14.83
C ASP A 123 7.26 13.34 -14.80
N LYS A 124 8.12 12.34 -15.05
CA LYS A 124 7.76 10.92 -14.87
C LYS A 124 7.32 10.61 -13.44
N LEU A 125 7.96 11.22 -12.44
CA LEU A 125 7.52 11.06 -11.05
C LEU A 125 6.12 11.64 -10.85
N LYS A 126 5.81 12.84 -11.36
CA LYS A 126 4.47 13.42 -11.24
C LYS A 126 3.40 12.60 -11.98
N GLU A 127 3.69 12.14 -13.20
CA GLU A 127 2.79 11.30 -14.00
C GLU A 127 2.38 10.04 -13.25
N ARG A 128 3.31 9.41 -12.53
CA ARG A 128 3.02 8.25 -11.68
C ARG A 128 1.96 8.52 -10.60
N TYR A 129 1.89 9.76 -10.11
CA TYR A 129 0.87 10.19 -9.15
C TYR A 129 -0.34 10.84 -9.86
N GLY A 130 -0.44 10.71 -11.19
CA GLY A 130 -1.50 11.33 -12.00
C GLY A 130 -1.42 12.85 -12.01
N ASN A 131 -0.21 13.41 -11.89
CA ASN A 131 0.06 14.83 -11.68
C ASN A 131 -0.67 15.39 -10.44
N ARG A 132 -0.81 14.58 -9.39
CA ARG A 132 -1.47 14.98 -8.15
C ARG A 132 -0.51 15.04 -6.97
N CYS A 133 -0.85 15.90 -6.03
CA CYS A 133 -0.24 15.91 -4.71
C CYS A 133 -0.52 14.58 -4.00
N ALA A 134 0.55 13.91 -3.55
CA ALA A 134 0.47 12.64 -2.85
C ALA A 134 -0.29 12.74 -1.52
N THR A 135 -0.40 13.93 -0.91
CA THR A 135 -1.05 14.11 0.40
C THR A 135 -2.51 14.56 0.30
N CYS A 136 -2.84 15.58 -0.51
CA CYS A 136 -4.22 16.08 -0.61
C CYS A 136 -4.94 15.71 -1.92
N GLY A 137 -4.26 15.15 -2.91
CA GLY A 137 -4.85 14.74 -4.17
C GLY A 137 -5.15 15.87 -5.18
N SER A 138 -4.86 17.13 -4.85
CA SER A 138 -4.99 18.26 -5.80
C SER A 138 -4.06 18.08 -7.00
N LYS A 139 -4.54 18.41 -8.20
CA LYS A 139 -3.83 18.17 -9.47
C LYS A 139 -3.07 19.42 -9.92
N GLU A 140 -1.85 19.24 -10.41
CA GLU A 140 -1.00 20.33 -10.90
C GLU A 140 -1.69 21.15 -11.99
N GLY A 141 -1.59 22.48 -11.91
CA GLY A 141 -2.22 23.39 -12.86
C GLY A 141 -3.73 23.62 -12.63
N GLU A 142 -4.38 22.85 -11.77
CA GLU A 142 -5.79 23.00 -11.41
C GLU A 142 -5.94 23.75 -10.06
N PRO A 143 -7.12 24.37 -9.80
CA PRO A 143 -7.45 24.92 -8.49
C PRO A 143 -7.19 23.93 -7.36
N ASN A 144 -6.60 24.40 -6.26
CA ASN A 144 -6.37 23.55 -5.10
C ASN A 144 -7.70 23.21 -4.42
N ILE A 145 -7.83 21.95 -3.98
CA ILE A 145 -9.07 21.43 -3.37
C ILE A 145 -9.45 22.19 -2.09
N HIS A 146 -8.46 22.59 -1.28
CA HIS A 146 -8.69 23.32 -0.03
C HIS A 146 -8.54 24.84 -0.20
N TRP A 147 -7.83 25.30 -1.23
CA TRP A 147 -7.60 26.71 -1.54
C TRP A 147 -7.98 27.00 -3.00
N GLN A 148 -9.29 27.04 -3.28
CA GLN A 148 -9.83 27.08 -4.64
C GLN A 148 -9.40 28.33 -5.45
N ASN A 149 -9.11 29.44 -4.77
CA ASN A 149 -8.59 30.66 -5.40
C ASN A 149 -7.09 30.58 -5.74
N SER A 150 -6.46 29.42 -5.64
CA SER A 150 -5.04 29.23 -5.89
C SER A 150 -4.78 28.00 -6.76
N ILE A 151 -3.85 28.13 -7.69
CA ILE A 151 -3.45 27.03 -8.57
C ILE A 151 -2.48 26.11 -7.84
N THR A 152 -2.69 24.80 -7.96
CA THR A 152 -1.82 23.78 -7.37
C THR A 152 -0.49 23.72 -8.10
N GLN A 153 0.60 23.85 -7.35
CA GLN A 153 1.97 23.70 -7.84
C GLN A 153 2.64 22.54 -7.11
N LEU A 154 3.11 21.54 -7.85
CA LEU A 154 3.78 20.40 -7.23
C LEU A 154 5.26 20.70 -7.00
N GLN A 155 5.75 20.26 -5.86
CA GLN A 155 7.14 20.40 -5.43
C GLN A 155 7.70 19.02 -5.07
N LYS A 156 9.01 18.86 -5.23
CA LYS A 156 9.75 17.71 -4.70
C LYS A 156 9.76 17.80 -3.17
N SER A 157 9.04 16.91 -2.49
CA SER A 157 8.97 16.86 -1.02
C SER A 157 9.57 15.57 -0.48
N HIS A 158 10.20 15.66 0.69
CA HIS A 158 10.81 14.51 1.36
C HIS A 158 9.74 13.57 1.91
N MET A 159 9.91 12.26 1.68
CA MET A 159 9.20 11.25 2.48
C MET A 159 9.78 11.20 3.89
N ASN A 160 11.11 11.20 4.02
CA ASN A 160 11.79 11.36 5.30
C ASN A 160 12.69 12.62 5.23
N PRO A 161 12.39 13.67 6.01
CA PRO A 161 13.14 14.92 5.97
C PRO A 161 14.55 14.82 6.56
N LYS A 162 14.90 13.70 7.21
CA LYS A 162 16.27 13.42 7.68
C LYS A 162 17.16 12.77 6.63
N LYS A 163 16.63 12.51 5.43
CA LYS A 163 17.35 11.90 4.32
C LYS A 163 17.43 12.90 3.15
N PRO A 164 18.45 12.80 2.28
CA PRO A 164 18.57 13.65 1.11
C PRO A 164 17.34 13.63 0.19
N LEU A 165 17.16 14.68 -0.60
CA LEU A 165 16.12 14.80 -1.61
C LEU A 165 16.51 13.98 -2.85
N VAL A 166 16.42 12.66 -2.74
CA VAL A 166 16.85 11.71 -3.79
C VAL A 166 15.74 10.72 -4.18
N ALA A 167 15.97 9.98 -5.27
CA ALA A 167 15.10 8.92 -5.73
C ALA A 167 14.77 7.97 -4.56
N GLY A 168 13.51 7.55 -4.47
CA GLY A 168 13.08 6.71 -3.35
C GLY A 168 12.93 7.43 -2.00
N ASN A 169 13.21 8.74 -1.90
CA ASN A 169 12.87 9.59 -0.76
C ASN A 169 12.03 10.82 -1.13
N ILE A 170 11.56 10.93 -2.38
CA ILE A 170 10.74 12.04 -2.86
C ILE A 170 9.30 11.59 -3.14
N ILE A 171 8.34 12.44 -2.80
CA ILE A 171 6.94 12.41 -3.28
C ILE A 171 6.55 13.78 -3.84
N PRO A 172 5.62 13.84 -4.82
CA PRO A 172 5.07 15.11 -5.26
C PRO A 172 4.10 15.65 -4.22
N GLN A 173 4.34 16.86 -3.74
CA GLN A 173 3.47 17.52 -2.77
C GLN A 173 3.15 18.94 -3.22
N CYS A 174 1.91 19.39 -3.05
CA CYS A 174 1.57 20.77 -3.37
C CYS A 174 2.23 21.75 -2.39
N GLN A 175 2.38 23.01 -2.83
CA GLN A 175 2.97 24.08 -2.04
C GLN A 175 2.32 24.26 -0.66
N PHE A 176 1.01 24.01 -0.56
CA PHE A 176 0.27 24.16 0.70
C PHE A 176 0.53 23.00 1.66
N CYS A 177 0.47 21.76 1.17
CA CYS A 177 0.74 20.59 2.00
C CYS A 177 2.20 20.56 2.45
N ASN A 178 3.14 20.87 1.56
CA ASN A 178 4.56 20.91 1.90
C ASN A 178 4.85 21.93 3.01
N ARG A 179 4.22 23.12 2.92
CA ARG A 179 4.32 24.15 3.95
C ARG A 179 3.64 23.76 5.27
N ALA A 180 2.52 23.06 5.22
CA ALA A 180 1.77 22.64 6.39
C ALA A 180 2.48 21.53 7.16
N TYR A 181 2.92 20.48 6.46
CA TYR A 181 3.52 19.30 7.07
C TYR A 181 5.00 19.49 7.44
N ARG A 182 5.74 20.33 6.71
CA ARG A 182 7.16 20.64 6.94
C ARG A 182 7.98 19.36 7.22
N ASN A 183 8.89 19.43 8.19
CA ASN A 183 9.74 18.32 8.63
C ASN A 183 9.15 17.61 9.88
N TYR A 184 7.83 17.66 10.11
CA TYR A 184 7.23 17.03 11.29
C TYR A 184 6.95 15.54 11.09
N TRP A 185 6.77 15.09 9.85
CA TRP A 185 6.23 13.76 9.55
C TRP A 185 7.14 12.97 8.61
N ILE A 186 7.06 11.65 8.72
CA ILE A 186 7.60 10.71 7.74
C ILE A 186 6.43 10.10 6.97
N PHE A 187 6.47 10.21 5.66
CA PHE A 187 5.45 9.69 4.76
C PHE A 187 5.83 8.31 4.20
N ASP A 188 4.83 7.49 3.91
CA ASP A 188 5.00 6.42 2.94
C ASP A 188 4.94 6.96 1.50
N ASP A 189 5.13 6.05 0.56
CA ASP A 189 5.18 6.36 -0.84
C ASP A 189 3.84 6.75 -1.47
N LYS A 190 2.75 6.72 -0.70
CA LYS A 190 1.42 7.20 -1.07
C LYS A 190 1.07 8.50 -0.35
N GLY A 191 2.05 9.17 0.27
CA GLY A 191 1.84 10.42 1.00
C GLY A 191 1.12 10.26 2.33
N ARG A 192 1.06 9.04 2.90
CA ARG A 192 0.39 8.82 4.20
C ARG A 192 1.41 8.95 5.33
N VAL A 193 1.03 9.66 6.39
CA VAL A 193 1.87 9.79 7.59
C VAL A 193 2.05 8.42 8.25
N ARG A 194 3.29 8.05 8.54
CA ARG A 194 3.65 6.79 9.22
C ARG A 194 4.34 7.01 10.55
N LYS A 195 5.15 8.07 10.69
CA LYS A 195 5.95 8.35 11.88
C LYS A 195 6.13 9.85 12.09
N LEU A 196 6.51 10.22 13.31
CA LEU A 196 7.06 11.53 13.63
C LEU A 196 8.50 11.62 13.11
N ALA A 197 8.79 12.68 12.36
CA ALA A 197 10.17 13.02 12.01
C ALA A 197 10.81 13.91 13.09
N ASN A 198 10.00 14.76 13.74
CA ASN A 198 10.44 15.71 14.76
C ASN A 198 9.42 15.77 15.93
N PRO A 199 9.86 15.74 17.20
CA PRO A 199 8.98 15.80 18.37
C PRO A 199 8.24 17.14 18.56
N SER A 200 8.61 18.22 17.87
CA SER A 200 8.00 19.55 18.04
C SER A 200 6.47 19.58 17.88
N VAL A 201 5.88 18.65 17.13
CA VAL A 201 4.41 18.56 17.01
C VAL A 201 3.75 18.07 18.31
N ILE A 202 4.45 17.27 19.12
CA ILE A 202 3.96 16.83 20.44
C ILE A 202 3.79 18.05 21.34
N ILE A 203 4.75 18.99 21.30
CA ILE A 203 4.70 20.22 22.11
C ILE A 203 3.47 21.07 21.79
N LYS A 204 3.03 21.07 20.53
CA LYS A 204 1.85 21.80 20.04
C LYS A 204 0.53 21.09 20.34
N SER A 205 0.57 19.87 20.85
CA SER A 205 -0.62 19.09 21.17
C SER A 205 -1.19 19.50 22.52
N ASP A 206 -2.48 19.24 22.74
CA ASP A 206 -3.13 19.49 24.01
C ASP A 206 -2.42 18.78 25.18
N GLU A 207 -2.53 19.33 26.38
CA GLU A 207 -1.90 18.78 27.59
C GLU A 207 -2.21 17.30 27.81
N LYS A 208 -3.47 16.90 27.63
CA LYS A 208 -3.89 15.51 27.75
C LYS A 208 -3.09 14.59 26.81
N VAL A 209 -2.95 14.97 25.55
CA VAL A 209 -2.21 14.19 24.54
C VAL A 209 -0.72 14.14 24.90
N ARG A 210 -0.14 15.26 25.35
CA ARG A 210 1.25 15.29 25.82
C ARG A 210 1.47 14.34 27.00
N TRP A 211 0.49 14.23 27.90
CA TRP A 211 0.53 13.32 29.03
C TRP A 211 0.38 11.85 28.66
N GLU A 212 -0.48 11.54 27.68
CA GLU A 212 -0.57 10.19 27.13
C GLU A 212 0.75 9.76 26.46
N VAL A 213 1.35 10.65 25.65
CA VAL A 213 2.67 10.42 25.05
C VAL A 213 3.73 10.21 26.13
N TYR A 214 3.76 11.06 27.16
CA TYR A 214 4.70 10.93 28.27
C TYR A 214 4.57 9.57 28.98
N LYS A 215 3.36 9.11 29.29
CA LYS A 215 3.13 7.81 29.93
C LYS A 215 3.66 6.65 29.08
N ILE A 216 3.44 6.68 27.77
CA ILE A 216 3.93 5.67 26.84
C ILE A 216 5.47 5.63 26.87
N LEU A 217 6.11 6.79 26.72
CA LEU A 217 7.57 6.89 26.68
C LEU A 217 8.22 6.58 28.03
N TYR A 218 7.62 7.01 29.14
CA TYR A 218 8.12 6.71 30.49
C TYR A 218 8.16 5.20 30.75
N LYS A 219 7.10 4.49 30.35
CA LYS A 219 7.03 3.02 30.43
C LYS A 219 8.08 2.36 29.54
N GLU A 220 8.18 2.80 28.28
CA GLU A 220 9.16 2.29 27.31
C GLU A 220 10.60 2.42 27.82
N PHE A 221 10.94 3.60 28.35
CA PHE A 221 12.27 3.90 28.87
C PHE A 221 12.49 3.49 30.32
N LYS A 222 11.52 2.83 30.97
CA LYS A 222 11.59 2.36 32.36
C LYS A 222 12.00 3.47 33.34
N GLY A 223 11.51 4.69 33.12
CA GLY A 223 11.83 5.85 33.95
C GLY A 223 13.30 6.33 33.88
N ARG A 224 14.10 5.88 32.91
CA ARG A 224 15.47 6.36 32.71
C ARG A 224 15.50 7.86 32.45
N LYS A 225 16.48 8.54 33.05
CA LYS A 225 16.72 9.96 32.79
C LYS A 225 17.25 10.12 31.36
N PRO A 226 16.74 11.09 30.58
CA PRO A 226 17.12 11.25 29.17
C PRO A 226 18.63 11.51 28.92
N ASN A 227 19.33 12.06 29.91
CA ASN A 227 20.74 12.43 29.84
C ASN A 227 21.61 11.64 30.84
N GLY A 228 21.14 10.46 31.27
CA GLY A 228 21.84 9.57 32.21
C GLY A 228 22.19 8.23 31.59
#